data_AF-A0A523MH94-F1
#
_entry.id   AF-A0A523MH94-F1
#
_cell.length_a   1.000
_cell.length_b   1.000
_cell.length_c   1.000
_cell.angle_alpha   90.00
_cell.angle_beta   90.00
_cell.angle_gamma   90.00
#
_symmetry.space_group_name_H-M   'P 1'
#
loop_
_entity.id
_entity.type
_entity.pdbx_description
1 polymer ?
#
loop_
_entity_poly.entity_id
_entity_poly.type
_entity_poly.pdbx_seq_one_letter_code
_entity_poly.pdbx_strand_id
1 'polypeptide(L)'
;MISTRIFTFIMLLTVPSAKVFAYVDPGTGSMALQFLIGGIFAAALTIKTYYYKIKSTLAKLFGRTTVHSEADTPVEEEDISSQSL
;
A
#
# COMPACT_ATOMS: atom_id res chain seq x y z
N MET A 1 -2.41 20.85 41.04
CA MET A 1 -2.76 20.12 39.79
C MET A 1 -4.06 20.61 39.14
N ILE A 2 -5.11 20.98 39.89
CA ILE A 2 -6.37 21.49 39.30
C ILE A 2 -6.23 22.91 38.70
N SER A 3 -5.47 23.79 39.36
CA SER A 3 -5.28 25.18 38.89
C SER A 3 -4.55 25.26 37.56
N THR A 4 -3.59 24.38 37.31
CA THR A 4 -2.86 24.30 36.04
C THR A 4 -3.80 23.93 34.88
N ARG A 5 -4.73 23.00 35.10
CA ARG A 5 -5.72 22.58 34.09
C ARG A 5 -6.68 23.72 33.76
N ILE A 6 -7.14 24.45 34.77
CA ILE A 6 -8.00 25.62 34.63
C ILE A 6 -7.28 26.76 33.92
N PHE A 7 -6.02 27.01 34.28
CA PHE A 7 -5.20 28.03 33.63
C PHE A 7 -4.97 27.73 32.15
N THR A 8 -4.63 26.48 31.79
CA THR A 8 -4.49 26.05 30.39
C THR A 8 -5.81 26.19 29.62
N PHE A 9 -6.96 25.89 30.25
CA PHE A 9 -8.27 26.03 29.61
C PHE A 9 -8.65 27.49 29.36
N ILE A 10 -8.37 28.38 30.31
CA ILE A 10 -8.61 29.83 30.18
C ILE A 10 -7.70 30.45 29.12
N MET A 11 -6.42 30.02 29.07
CA MET A 11 -5.47 30.47 28.06
C MET A 11 -5.88 30.06 26.63
N LEU A 12 -6.51 28.89 26.47
CA LEU A 12 -7.00 28.41 25.18
C LEU A 12 -8.21 29.23 24.67
N LEU A 13 -9.00 29.81 25.58
CA LEU A 13 -10.20 30.58 25.26
C LEU A 13 -9.91 31.99 24.74
N THR A 14 -8.72 32.54 24.99
CA THR A 14 -8.38 33.94 24.68
C THR A 14 -7.58 34.12 23.38
N VAL A 15 -7.42 33.07 22.56
CA VAL A 15 -6.68 33.16 21.30
C VAL A 15 -7.48 33.98 20.27
N PRO A 16 -6.94 35.09 19.74
CA PRO A 16 -7.63 35.91 18.75
C PRO A 16 -7.79 35.17 17.42
N SER A 17 -9.00 35.22 16.86
CA SER A 17 -9.37 34.59 15.59
C SER A 17 -8.89 35.43 14.40
N ALA A 18 -7.68 35.14 13.92
CA ALA A 18 -7.23 35.62 12.61
C ALA A 18 -8.10 35.02 11.49
N LYS A 19 -8.36 35.77 10.41
CA LYS A 19 -9.07 35.24 9.24
C LYS A 19 -8.23 34.15 8.57
N VAL A 20 -8.62 32.89 8.76
CA VAL A 20 -8.00 31.72 8.11
C VAL A 20 -8.88 31.29 6.95
N PHE A 21 -8.39 31.46 5.72
CA PHE A 21 -9.14 31.21 4.48
C PHE A 21 -9.20 29.72 4.05
N ALA A 22 -8.59 28.81 4.81
CA ALA A 22 -8.66 27.36 4.61
C ALA A 22 -8.71 26.66 5.97
N TYR A 23 -9.64 27.09 6.81
CA TYR A 23 -9.81 26.53 8.15
C TYR A 23 -10.54 25.19 8.04
N VAL A 24 -9.77 24.11 8.09
CA VAL A 24 -10.31 22.80 8.43
C VAL A 24 -10.76 22.92 9.88
N ASP A 25 -12.06 22.78 10.15
CA ASP A 25 -12.63 22.91 11.50
C ASP A 25 -11.77 22.15 12.53
N PRO A 26 -11.59 22.65 13.76
CA PRO A 26 -10.64 22.08 14.72
C PRO A 26 -10.98 20.63 15.07
N GLY A 27 -12.24 20.23 14.91
CA GLY A 27 -12.69 18.83 14.95
C GLY A 27 -12.25 18.01 13.73
N THR A 28 -12.42 18.55 12.52
CA THR A 28 -12.09 17.88 11.25
C THR A 28 -10.58 17.74 11.07
N GLY A 29 -9.79 18.72 11.50
CA GLY A 29 -8.32 18.66 11.47
C GLY A 29 -7.78 17.56 12.38
N SER A 30 -8.38 17.41 13.57
CA SER A 30 -8.02 16.35 14.51
C SER A 30 -8.37 14.95 13.98
N MET A 31 -9.55 14.80 13.36
CA MET A 31 -9.96 13.53 12.73
C MET A 31 -9.04 13.15 11.57
N ALA A 32 -8.70 14.10 10.68
CA ALA A 32 -7.80 13.86 9.58
C ALA A 32 -6.42 13.37 10.07
N LEU A 33 -5.88 14.00 11.11
CA LEU A 33 -4.61 13.59 11.70
C LEU A 33 -4.70 12.20 12.36
N GLN A 34 -5.79 11.90 13.06
CA GLN A 34 -6.04 10.58 13.65
C GLN A 34 -6.13 9.48 12.59
N PHE A 35 -6.85 9.71 11.48
CA PHE A 35 -6.91 8.78 10.37
C PHE A 35 -5.56 8.59 9.70
N LEU A 36 -4.77 9.66 9.54
CA LEU A 36 -3.44 9.56 8.96
C LEU A 36 -2.51 8.71 9.83
N ILE A 37 -2.44 9.00 11.13
CA ILE A 37 -1.61 8.25 12.07
C ILE A 37 -2.10 6.81 12.18
N GLY A 38 -3.41 6.60 12.36
CA GLY A 38 -4.02 5.27 12.43
C GLY A 38 -3.79 4.45 11.16
N GLY A 39 -3.90 5.07 9.99
CA GLY A 39 -3.62 4.46 8.70
C GLY A 39 -2.16 4.02 8.55
N ILE A 40 -1.21 4.86 8.95
CA ILE A 40 0.22 4.51 8.93
C ILE A 40 0.50 3.33 9.88
N PHE A 41 -0.04 3.36 11.09
CA PHE A 41 0.11 2.28 12.06
C PHE A 41 -0.50 0.97 11.55
N ALA A 42 -1.73 1.01 11.03
CA ALA A 42 -2.40 -0.14 10.45
C ALA A 42 -1.56 -0.73 9.30
N ALA A 43 -1.11 0.11 8.35
CA ALA A 43 -0.28 -0.32 7.24
C ALA A 43 1.04 -0.97 7.72
N ALA A 44 1.74 -0.35 8.68
CA ALA A 44 2.97 -0.87 9.24
C ALA A 44 2.76 -2.25 9.91
N LEU A 45 1.68 -2.40 10.69
CA LEU A 45 1.34 -3.66 11.35
C LEU A 45 0.94 -4.73 10.33
N THR A 46 0.17 -4.38 9.30
CA THR A 46 -0.20 -5.30 8.23
C THR A 46 1.04 -5.77 7.47
N ILE A 47 1.94 -4.87 7.08
CA ILE A 47 3.19 -5.21 6.40
C ILE A 47 4.04 -6.13 7.28
N LYS A 48 4.21 -5.79 8.57
CA LYS A 48 4.98 -6.60 9.52
C LYS A 48 4.39 -8.00 9.67
N THR A 49 3.07 -8.12 9.78
CA THR A 49 2.37 -9.40 9.96
C THR A 49 2.45 -10.28 8.70
N TYR A 50 2.37 -9.68 7.51
CA TYR A 50 2.28 -10.41 6.24
C TYR A 50 3.55 -10.36 5.38
N TYR A 51 4.69 -9.94 5.95
CA TYR A 51 5.94 -9.65 5.22
C TYR A 51 6.31 -10.73 4.18
N TYR A 52 6.32 -12.01 4.58
CA TYR A 52 6.68 -13.12 3.70
C TYR A 52 5.66 -13.37 2.57
N LYS A 53 4.36 -13.24 2.87
CA LYS A 53 3.27 -13.41 1.90
C LYS A 53 3.26 -12.26 0.89
N ILE A 54 3.46 -11.04 1.35
CA ILE A 54 3.58 -9.85 0.50
C ILE A 54 4.78 -10.01 -0.43
N LYS A 55 5.96 -10.39 0.09
CA LYS A 55 7.17 -10.59 -0.73
C LYS A 55 6.96 -11.66 -1.80
N SER A 56 6.36 -12.81 -1.45
CA SER A 56 6.08 -13.88 -2.42
C SER A 56 5.07 -13.47 -3.48
N THR A 57 4.01 -12.76 -3.08
CA THR A 57 2.97 -12.30 -4.02
C THR A 57 3.52 -11.22 -4.95
N LEU A 58 4.31 -10.29 -4.42
CA LEU A 58 4.98 -9.25 -5.19
C LEU A 58 5.99 -9.86 -6.18
N ALA A 59 6.80 -10.81 -5.74
CA ALA A 59 7.74 -11.51 -6.61
C ALA A 59 7.02 -12.28 -7.74
N LYS A 60 5.87 -12.91 -7.46
CA LYS A 60 5.06 -13.57 -8.50
C LYS A 60 4.42 -12.57 -9.47
N LEU A 61 3.99 -11.41 -8.97
CA LEU A 61 3.36 -10.36 -9.76
C LEU A 61 4.37 -9.66 -10.70
N PHE A 62 5.60 -9.45 -10.23
CA PHE A 62 6.68 -8.81 -10.99
C PHE A 62 7.57 -9.80 -11.76
N GLY A 63 7.56 -11.09 -11.41
CA GLY A 63 8.44 -12.12 -11.99
C GLY A 63 7.90 -12.83 -13.23
N ARG A 64 6.72 -12.45 -13.76
CA ARG A 64 6.14 -13.10 -14.93
C ARG A 64 6.59 -12.45 -16.24
N THR A 65 7.89 -12.54 -16.50
CA THR A 65 8.46 -12.37 -17.84
C THR A 65 9.28 -13.60 -18.16
N THR A 66 8.60 -14.68 -18.52
CA THR A 66 9.20 -15.76 -19.28
C THR A 66 8.32 -16.02 -20.49
N VAL A 67 8.70 -15.34 -21.56
CA VAL A 67 8.46 -15.77 -22.93
C VAL A 67 9.15 -17.12 -23.08
N HIS A 68 8.38 -18.20 -23.10
CA HIS A 68 8.84 -19.49 -23.60
C HIS A 68 7.73 -20.08 -24.47
N SER A 69 7.71 -19.59 -25.71
CA SER A 69 7.23 -20.34 -26.85
C SER A 69 8.46 -20.96 -27.51
N GLU A 70 9.03 -21.98 -26.86
CA GLU A 70 9.97 -22.89 -27.50
C GLU A 70 9.16 -24.15 -27.86
N ALA A 71 8.41 -24.03 -28.95
CA ALA A 71 7.74 -25.15 -29.59
C ALA A 71 8.44 -25.34 -30.93
N ASP A 72 9.67 -25.85 -30.89
CA ASP A 72 10.29 -26.45 -32.07
C ASP A 72 11.20 -27.60 -31.63
N THR A 73 10.58 -28.76 -31.43
CA THR A 73 11.30 -30.03 -31.53
C THR A 73 10.77 -30.76 -32.76
N PRO A 74 11.68 -31.24 -33.62
CA PRO A 74 11.35 -31.76 -34.94
C PRO A 74 10.53 -33.03 -34.79
N VAL A 75 9.39 -33.07 -35.48
CA VAL A 75 8.65 -34.31 -35.70
C VAL A 75 9.52 -35.14 -36.65
N GLU A 76 10.08 -36.24 -36.13
CA GLU A 76 10.59 -37.35 -36.94
C GLU A 76 9.43 -37.87 -37.80
N GLU A 77 9.42 -37.50 -39.08
CA GLU A 77 8.71 -38.26 -40.12
C GLU A 77 9.62 -39.42 -40.54
N GLU A 78 9.49 -40.55 -39.84
CA GLU A 78 9.82 -41.84 -40.42
C GLU A 78 8.66 -42.35 -41.28
N ASP A 79 9.07 -42.90 -42.43
CA ASP A 79 8.40 -43.95 -43.20
C ASP A 79 7.16 -43.59 -44.03
N ILE A 80 7.34 -42.85 -45.13
CA ILE A 80 6.57 -43.12 -46.36
C ILE A 80 7.32 -42.67 -47.64
N SER A 81 8.40 -43.32 -48.09
CA SER A 81 8.89 -43.06 -49.46
C SER A 81 9.77 -44.10 -50.17
N SER A 82 9.97 -45.31 -49.62
CA SER A 82 10.67 -46.36 -50.39
C SER A 82 9.71 -47.14 -51.28
N GLN A 83 8.87 -46.40 -52.02
CA GLN A 83 8.31 -46.85 -53.29
C GLN A 83 9.42 -46.79 -54.34
N SER A 84 10.08 -47.93 -54.60
CA SER A 84 10.79 -48.16 -55.86
C SER A 84 10.91 -49.68 -56.08
N LEU A 85 9.91 -50.24 -56.75
CA LEU A 85 10.02 -51.48 -57.53
C LEU A 85 10.38 -51.13 -58.98
#